data_AF-A0A661ZZC9-F1
#
_entry.id   AF-A0A661ZZC9-F1
#
_cell.length_a   1.000
_cell.length_b   1.000
_cell.length_c   1.000
_cell.angle_alpha   90.00
_cell.angle_beta   90.00
_cell.angle_gamma   90.00
#
_symmetry.space_group_name_H-M   'P 1'
#
loop_
_entity.id
_entity.type
_entity.pdbx_description
1 polymer ?
#
loop_
_entity_poly.entity_id
_entity_poly.type
_entity_poly.pdbx_seq_one_letter_code
_entity_poly.pdbx_strand_id
1 'polypeptide(L)'
;MKKLSFVFLWVALLALASCSKKAPDFVNSIPDDAIAVVTLHPMQIHTKSQINTFESIKEKVKDEIWEQILENPLSTGLMMNEYAYVFVKMEEKAPIIGVITGMKDQKKFETTLSKINEGFDEEIETNEVYSWIQPDNQGIIAWNSKQMIVLASPDSDEFETAYFTESLDKMFSPVKEESITSLVDFKDFLGKMKDLNLWVSSNEMFAILEKFMDNDIPDFPVALYHNYAQVFVDFADGEMNISGETHFSEEVKKNIEEFLVMKPALNEDMLKLAPGGNLLVAVAGSMDLAKTQQMIEKFAPPELDTMGNKVEMATGMEMADLLEAISGDFTIAINGVEGEAMIPLEIYLGIGVNGKALQEKLMETVQGLAPVEEEGDFFIINFQGNEIYSGIVNDVLVVTNAKGYKDAVKSGTHETPLTSSTFGDFTTGSLGMFVNLNMDQYPAMLMGLLSQKPEAQRWVERLTDPFDYLGVCAGNYQNKVYVKTSNPSENSLYTIMKVVDGPK
;
A
#
# COMPACT_ATOMS: atom_id res chain seq x y z
N MET A 1 42.56 -25.15 19.10
CA MET A 1 41.26 -25.76 18.75
C MET A 1 40.09 -25.38 19.67
N LYS A 2 40.28 -24.87 20.90
CA LYS A 2 39.15 -24.47 21.78
C LYS A 2 38.54 -23.08 21.51
N LYS A 3 39.17 -22.21 20.71
CA LYS A 3 38.68 -20.85 20.42
C LYS A 3 37.78 -20.74 19.17
N LEU A 4 37.87 -21.68 18.21
CA LEU A 4 36.95 -21.72 17.07
C LEU A 4 35.57 -22.29 17.43
N SER A 5 35.50 -23.18 18.44
CA SER A 5 34.25 -23.81 18.85
C SER A 5 33.28 -22.85 19.53
N PHE A 6 33.78 -21.76 20.14
CA PHE A 6 32.94 -20.72 20.75
C PHE A 6 32.34 -19.78 19.70
N VAL A 7 33.06 -19.46 18.63
CA VAL A 7 32.54 -18.60 17.54
C VAL A 7 31.41 -19.32 16.80
N PHE A 8 31.54 -20.62 16.54
CA PHE A 8 30.45 -21.42 15.95
C PHE A 8 29.25 -21.58 16.90
N LEU A 9 29.46 -21.66 18.22
CA LEU A 9 28.35 -21.69 19.19
C LEU A 9 27.61 -20.36 19.25
N TRP A 10 28.32 -19.23 19.14
CA TRP A 10 27.73 -17.89 19.09
C TRP A 10 27.01 -17.61 17.76
N VAL A 11 27.52 -18.08 16.62
CA VAL A 11 26.83 -18.00 15.33
C VAL A 11 25.60 -18.92 15.30
N ALA A 12 25.66 -20.11 15.93
CA ALA A 12 24.49 -20.97 16.10
C ALA A 12 23.46 -20.41 17.09
N LEU A 13 23.89 -19.71 18.15
CA LEU A 13 23.01 -19.00 19.07
C LEU A 13 22.39 -17.74 18.46
N LEU A 14 23.10 -17.03 17.56
CA LEU A 14 22.55 -15.92 16.77
C LEU A 14 21.57 -16.40 15.70
N ALA A 15 21.78 -17.59 15.14
CA ALA A 15 20.81 -18.23 14.24
C ALA A 15 19.54 -18.73 14.96
N LEU A 16 19.61 -18.98 16.28
CA LEU A 16 18.47 -19.37 17.12
C LEU A 16 17.78 -18.18 17.82
N ALA A 17 18.39 -16.98 17.76
CA ALA A 17 17.82 -15.72 18.25
C ALA A 17 17.14 -14.89 17.15
N SER A 18 17.18 -15.35 15.89
CA SER A 18 16.15 -14.98 14.93
C SER A 18 14.89 -15.73 15.33
N CYS A 19 14.00 -15.08 16.06
CA CYS A 19 12.69 -15.61 16.45
C CYS A 19 11.80 -15.81 15.21
N SER A 20 12.16 -16.72 14.31
CA SER A 20 11.19 -17.34 13.43
C SER A 20 10.35 -18.26 14.33
N LYS A 21 9.23 -17.76 14.85
CA LYS A 21 8.19 -18.67 15.33
C LYS A 21 7.96 -19.65 14.19
N LYS A 22 8.24 -20.94 14.42
CA LYS A 22 7.97 -21.97 13.41
C LYS A 22 6.49 -21.83 13.05
N ALA A 23 6.19 -21.58 11.77
CA ALA A 23 4.83 -21.42 11.33
C ALA A 23 4.01 -22.64 11.80
N PRO A 24 2.78 -22.43 12.31
CA PRO A 24 1.96 -23.52 12.79
C PRO A 24 1.76 -24.60 11.72
N ASP A 25 1.72 -25.87 12.12
CA ASP A 25 1.65 -26.98 11.15
C ASP A 25 0.33 -26.95 10.32
N PHE A 26 -0.72 -26.28 10.81
CA PHE A 26 -2.00 -26.13 10.08
C PHE A 26 -1.89 -25.25 8.82
N VAL A 27 -0.83 -24.44 8.70
CA VAL A 27 -0.57 -23.62 7.50
C VAL A 27 -0.30 -24.50 6.28
N ASN A 28 0.16 -25.74 6.50
CA ASN A 28 0.39 -26.69 5.41
C ASN A 28 -0.90 -27.06 4.65
N SER A 29 -2.06 -26.80 5.24
CA SER A 29 -3.38 -27.10 4.67
C SER A 29 -3.81 -26.11 3.59
N ILE A 30 -3.10 -24.99 3.41
CA ILE A 30 -3.35 -24.05 2.31
C ILE A 30 -2.76 -24.66 1.02
N PRO A 31 -3.54 -24.79 -0.06
CA PRO A 31 -3.05 -25.27 -1.36
C PRO A 31 -1.96 -24.38 -1.97
N ASP A 32 -1.04 -24.96 -2.73
CA ASP A 32 0.04 -24.24 -3.43
C ASP A 32 -0.43 -23.39 -4.63
N ASP A 33 -1.65 -23.63 -5.10
CA ASP A 33 -2.34 -22.86 -6.14
C ASP A 33 -3.19 -21.69 -5.60
N ALA A 34 -3.09 -21.38 -4.30
CA ALA A 34 -3.65 -20.15 -3.75
C ALA A 34 -3.01 -18.92 -4.42
N ILE A 35 -3.84 -17.98 -4.88
CA ILE A 35 -3.40 -16.75 -5.56
C ILE A 35 -3.17 -15.59 -4.58
N ALA A 36 -3.79 -15.65 -3.41
CA ALA A 36 -3.67 -14.63 -2.38
C ALA A 36 -3.85 -15.25 -1.00
N VAL A 37 -3.09 -14.77 -0.02
CA VAL A 37 -3.21 -15.14 1.39
C VAL A 37 -3.14 -13.88 2.24
N VAL A 38 -4.23 -13.57 2.93
CA VAL A 38 -4.28 -12.58 4.00
C VAL A 38 -4.08 -13.29 5.33
N THR A 39 -3.22 -12.75 6.17
CA THR A 39 -3.04 -13.24 7.54
C THR A 39 -3.31 -12.13 8.53
N LEU A 40 -3.98 -12.47 9.61
CA LEU A 40 -4.23 -11.54 10.72
C LEU A 40 -4.05 -12.28 12.04
N HIS A 41 -3.56 -11.58 13.06
CA HIS A 41 -3.44 -12.13 14.40
C HIS A 41 -4.60 -11.62 15.27
N PRO A 42 -5.69 -12.39 15.48
CA PRO A 42 -6.95 -11.86 16.02
C PRO A 42 -6.78 -11.23 17.41
N MET A 43 -6.01 -11.87 18.29
CA MET A 43 -5.73 -11.30 19.62
C MET A 43 -4.87 -10.03 19.57
N GLN A 44 -3.87 -9.94 18.69
CA GLN A 44 -3.08 -8.71 18.55
C GLN A 44 -3.94 -7.58 18.02
N ILE A 45 -4.76 -7.83 17.00
CA ILE A 45 -5.74 -6.87 16.49
C ILE A 45 -6.65 -6.42 17.63
N HIS A 46 -7.30 -7.35 18.33
CA HIS A 46 -8.19 -7.03 19.45
C HIS A 46 -7.51 -6.17 20.54
N THR A 47 -6.29 -6.54 20.97
CA THR A 47 -5.56 -5.80 22.01
C THR A 47 -5.11 -4.42 21.54
N LYS A 48 -4.52 -4.32 20.35
CA LYS A 48 -3.98 -3.07 19.80
C LYS A 48 -5.09 -2.10 19.40
N SER A 49 -6.19 -2.62 18.87
CA SER A 49 -7.34 -1.83 18.45
C SER A 49 -8.29 -1.48 19.60
N GLN A 50 -8.24 -2.20 20.73
CA GLN A 50 -9.24 -2.10 21.80
C GLN A 50 -10.68 -2.11 21.24
N ILE A 51 -10.95 -3.00 20.28
CA ILE A 51 -12.20 -2.94 19.49
C ILE A 51 -13.45 -3.04 20.38
N ASN A 52 -13.34 -3.73 21.51
CA ASN A 52 -14.38 -3.90 22.51
C ASN A 52 -14.63 -2.66 23.39
N THR A 53 -13.95 -1.53 23.16
CA THR A 53 -14.28 -0.26 23.86
C THR A 53 -15.17 0.65 23.03
N PHE A 54 -15.45 0.30 21.76
CA PHE A 54 -16.24 1.12 20.86
C PHE A 54 -17.72 0.72 20.89
N GLU A 55 -18.56 1.61 21.39
CA GLU A 55 -20.01 1.39 21.49
C GLU A 55 -20.67 1.20 20.11
N SER A 56 -20.22 1.90 19.06
CA SER A 56 -20.84 1.74 17.74
C SER A 56 -20.58 0.35 17.14
N ILE A 57 -19.46 -0.28 17.51
CA ILE A 57 -19.16 -1.66 17.11
C ILE A 57 -20.00 -2.62 17.94
N LYS A 58 -20.09 -2.43 19.26
CA LYS A 58 -20.99 -3.23 20.11
C LYS A 58 -22.44 -3.17 19.63
N GLU A 59 -22.93 -2.00 19.25
CA GLU A 59 -24.27 -1.81 18.71
C GLU A 59 -24.51 -2.54 17.38
N LYS A 60 -23.47 -2.77 16.56
CA LYS A 60 -23.56 -3.55 15.32
C LYS A 60 -23.54 -5.05 15.59
N VAL A 61 -22.99 -5.45 16.73
CA VAL A 61 -22.72 -6.82 17.12
C VAL A 61 -23.71 -7.20 18.24
N LYS A 62 -25.01 -7.23 17.91
CA LYS A 62 -26.10 -7.42 18.90
C LYS A 62 -26.37 -8.86 19.29
N ASP A 63 -25.73 -9.81 18.63
CA ASP A 63 -25.85 -11.23 18.99
C ASP A 63 -24.94 -11.54 20.18
N GLU A 64 -25.47 -12.26 21.17
CA GLU A 64 -24.73 -12.65 22.40
C GLU A 64 -23.42 -13.38 22.06
N ILE A 65 -23.40 -14.19 20.99
CA ILE A 65 -22.17 -14.90 20.61
C ILE A 65 -21.12 -13.97 20.04
N TRP A 66 -21.52 -13.00 19.23
CA TRP A 66 -20.59 -12.08 18.61
C TRP A 66 -20.08 -11.05 19.63
N GLU A 67 -20.90 -10.64 20.61
CA GLU A 67 -20.45 -9.85 21.75
C GLU A 67 -19.42 -10.62 22.58
N GLN A 68 -19.66 -11.91 22.84
CA GLN A 68 -18.71 -12.78 23.55
C GLN A 68 -17.36 -12.89 22.80
N ILE A 69 -17.39 -13.00 21.47
CA ILE A 69 -16.18 -13.08 20.63
C ILE A 69 -15.47 -11.71 20.61
N LEU A 70 -16.22 -10.62 20.52
CA LEU A 70 -15.70 -9.26 20.52
C LEU A 70 -14.99 -8.94 21.84
N GLU A 71 -15.56 -9.32 22.98
CA GLU A 71 -14.96 -9.09 24.30
C GLU A 71 -13.78 -10.04 24.59
N ASN A 72 -13.82 -11.25 24.05
CA ASN A 72 -12.74 -12.22 24.23
C ASN A 72 -12.66 -13.19 23.04
N PRO A 73 -11.75 -12.95 22.08
CA PRO A 73 -11.56 -13.84 20.94
C PRO A 73 -11.21 -15.30 21.32
N LEU A 74 -10.57 -15.54 22.47
CA LEU A 74 -10.23 -16.89 22.95
C LEU A 74 -11.46 -17.68 23.44
N SER A 75 -12.64 -17.05 23.47
CA SER A 75 -13.90 -17.72 23.81
C SER A 75 -14.32 -18.77 22.78
N THR A 76 -13.83 -18.68 21.54
CA THR A 76 -14.24 -19.51 20.39
C THR A 76 -13.79 -20.97 20.42
N GLY A 77 -12.78 -21.32 21.22
CA GLY A 77 -12.13 -22.64 21.14
C GLY A 77 -11.10 -22.76 20.00
N LEU A 78 -10.93 -21.71 19.19
CA LEU A 78 -9.90 -21.61 18.16
C LEU A 78 -8.61 -20.98 18.72
N MET A 79 -7.48 -21.18 18.04
CA MET A 79 -6.18 -20.59 18.40
C MET A 79 -6.09 -19.11 18.01
N MET A 80 -6.96 -18.26 18.57
CA MET A 80 -7.01 -16.81 18.26
C MET A 80 -5.78 -16.02 18.75
N ASN A 81 -4.88 -16.68 19.49
CA ASN A 81 -3.58 -16.16 19.89
C ASN A 81 -2.44 -16.49 18.90
N GLU A 82 -2.78 -17.05 17.74
CA GLU A 82 -1.90 -17.25 16.58
C GLU A 82 -2.54 -16.60 15.34
N TYR A 83 -1.86 -16.67 14.19
CA TYR A 83 -2.41 -16.17 12.93
C TYR A 83 -3.58 -17.02 12.43
N ALA A 84 -4.64 -16.35 11.98
CA ALA A 84 -5.63 -16.90 11.08
C ALA A 84 -5.24 -16.55 9.64
N TYR A 85 -5.53 -17.46 8.71
CA TYR A 85 -5.19 -17.34 7.30
C TYR A 85 -6.47 -17.32 6.49
N VAL A 86 -6.62 -16.32 5.63
CA VAL A 86 -7.67 -16.28 4.62
C VAL A 86 -6.97 -16.40 3.28
N PHE A 87 -7.33 -17.38 2.47
CA PHE A 87 -6.74 -17.56 1.15
C PHE A 87 -7.81 -17.49 0.07
N VAL A 88 -7.39 -17.11 -1.13
CA VAL A 88 -8.22 -17.18 -2.32
C VAL A 88 -7.54 -18.13 -3.29
N LYS A 89 -8.33 -19.05 -3.82
CA LYS A 89 -7.96 -19.95 -4.90
C LYS A 89 -8.93 -19.73 -6.06
N MET A 90 -8.42 -19.77 -7.29
CA MET A 90 -9.29 -19.78 -8.47
C MET A 90 -9.63 -21.19 -8.88
N GLU A 91 -10.90 -21.38 -9.22
CA GLU A 91 -11.40 -22.57 -9.91
C GLU A 91 -12.02 -22.15 -11.24
N GLU A 92 -12.22 -23.11 -12.15
CA GLU A 92 -12.77 -22.84 -13.48
C GLU A 92 -14.11 -22.08 -13.42
N LYS A 93 -14.91 -22.43 -12.42
CA LYS A 93 -16.28 -21.97 -12.17
C LYS A 93 -16.32 -20.62 -11.44
N ALA A 94 -15.81 -20.58 -10.21
CA ALA A 94 -15.83 -19.39 -9.36
C ALA A 94 -14.69 -19.42 -8.33
N PRO A 95 -14.27 -18.27 -7.75
CA PRO A 95 -13.23 -18.24 -6.73
C PRO A 95 -13.67 -18.97 -5.44
N ILE A 96 -12.76 -19.74 -4.85
CA ILE A 96 -12.92 -20.31 -3.52
C ILE A 96 -12.16 -19.46 -2.52
N ILE A 97 -12.87 -18.96 -1.52
CA ILE A 97 -12.32 -18.27 -0.36
C ILE A 97 -12.22 -19.29 0.77
N GLY A 98 -11.01 -19.51 1.27
CA GLY A 98 -10.79 -20.40 2.40
C GLY A 98 -10.31 -19.66 3.65
N VAL A 99 -10.71 -20.14 4.82
CA VAL A 99 -10.21 -19.65 6.12
C VAL A 99 -9.61 -20.81 6.88
N ILE A 100 -8.40 -20.67 7.40
CA ILE A 100 -7.71 -21.68 8.21
C ILE A 100 -7.26 -21.08 9.53
N THR A 101 -7.54 -21.78 10.62
CA THR A 101 -7.05 -21.45 11.95
C THR A 101 -6.84 -22.69 12.80
N GLY A 102 -5.95 -22.62 13.77
CA GLY A 102 -5.67 -23.72 14.68
C GLY A 102 -6.84 -24.01 15.63
N MET A 103 -6.97 -25.27 16.04
CA MET A 103 -7.96 -25.71 17.02
C MET A 103 -7.32 -25.74 18.41
N LYS A 104 -7.92 -25.06 19.39
CA LYS A 104 -7.45 -25.09 20.80
C LYS A 104 -8.29 -26.02 21.65
N ASP A 105 -9.60 -25.97 21.50
CA ASP A 105 -10.58 -26.77 22.23
C ASP A 105 -11.79 -27.02 21.31
N GLN A 106 -11.83 -28.24 20.75
CA GLN A 106 -12.86 -28.66 19.80
C GLN A 106 -14.27 -28.60 20.39
N LYS A 107 -14.45 -29.02 21.66
CA LYS A 107 -15.77 -29.01 22.29
C LYS A 107 -16.27 -27.59 22.51
N LYS A 108 -15.36 -26.69 22.89
CA LYS A 108 -15.69 -25.27 23.03
C LYS A 108 -16.07 -24.66 21.68
N PHE A 109 -15.37 -25.02 20.61
CA PHE A 109 -15.71 -24.60 19.26
C PHE A 109 -17.08 -25.12 18.81
N GLU A 110 -17.38 -26.40 18.99
CA GLU A 110 -18.70 -26.97 18.71
C GLU A 110 -19.81 -26.27 19.52
N THR A 111 -19.53 -25.94 20.79
CA THR A 111 -20.45 -25.15 21.63
C THR A 111 -20.61 -23.71 21.12
N THR A 112 -19.57 -23.11 20.54
CA THR A 112 -19.66 -21.80 19.89
C THR A 112 -20.52 -21.87 18.64
N LEU A 113 -20.35 -22.90 17.80
CA LEU A 113 -21.15 -23.08 16.59
C LEU A 113 -22.62 -23.33 16.88
N SER A 114 -22.94 -24.13 17.90
CA SER A 114 -24.33 -24.41 18.29
C SER A 114 -25.09 -23.19 18.83
N LYS A 115 -24.37 -22.16 19.27
CA LYS A 115 -24.97 -20.85 19.61
C LYS A 115 -25.24 -19.98 18.38
N ILE A 116 -24.52 -20.19 17.29
CA ILE A 116 -24.69 -19.43 16.04
C ILE A 116 -25.85 -19.99 15.22
N ASN A 117 -26.00 -21.32 15.16
CA ASN A 117 -27.07 -21.99 14.43
C ASN A 117 -27.82 -22.99 15.33
N GLU A 118 -29.10 -22.74 15.58
CA GLU A 118 -29.97 -23.70 16.29
C GLU A 118 -30.15 -24.96 15.43
N GLY A 119 -29.84 -26.14 15.98
CA GLY A 119 -29.86 -27.41 15.24
C GLY A 119 -28.51 -27.87 14.72
N PHE A 120 -27.43 -27.13 15.01
CA PHE A 120 -26.04 -27.47 14.66
C PHE A 120 -25.69 -28.96 14.84
N ASP A 121 -26.03 -29.55 15.99
CA ASP A 121 -25.67 -30.94 16.31
C ASP A 121 -26.32 -31.98 15.37
N GLU A 122 -27.45 -31.65 14.74
CA GLU A 122 -28.16 -32.53 13.80
C GLU A 122 -27.57 -32.49 12.39
N GLU A 123 -26.81 -31.45 12.06
CA GLU A 123 -26.19 -31.21 10.75
C GLU A 123 -24.75 -31.72 10.67
N ILE A 124 -24.15 -32.14 11.80
CA ILE A 124 -22.74 -32.57 11.82
C ILE A 124 -22.60 -33.90 11.08
N GLU A 125 -21.87 -33.85 9.98
CA GLU A 125 -21.34 -35.02 9.29
C GLU A 125 -19.90 -35.28 9.76
N THR A 126 -19.45 -36.54 9.69
CA THR A 126 -18.11 -36.93 10.16
C THR A 126 -17.57 -38.09 9.35
N ASN A 127 -16.28 -37.99 9.02
CA ASN A 127 -15.49 -39.06 8.39
C ASN A 127 -14.33 -39.45 9.34
N GLU A 128 -13.35 -40.21 8.84
CA GLU A 128 -12.22 -40.68 9.66
C GLU A 128 -11.23 -39.55 10.05
N VAL A 129 -11.30 -38.38 9.40
CA VAL A 129 -10.29 -37.33 9.48
C VAL A 129 -10.82 -36.04 10.12
N TYR A 130 -12.06 -35.66 9.83
CA TYR A 130 -12.68 -34.42 10.29
C TYR A 130 -14.21 -34.53 10.39
N SER A 131 -14.79 -33.57 11.10
CA SER A 131 -16.22 -33.31 11.15
C SER A 131 -16.52 -32.05 10.34
N TRP A 132 -17.71 -31.96 9.74
CA TRP A 132 -18.12 -30.78 8.99
C TRP A 132 -19.62 -30.51 9.09
N ILE A 133 -19.97 -29.27 8.78
CA ILE A 133 -21.34 -28.82 8.51
C ILE A 133 -21.36 -27.99 7.24
N GLN A 134 -22.53 -27.90 6.64
CA GLN A 134 -22.81 -27.03 5.51
C GLN A 134 -24.05 -26.18 5.85
N PRO A 135 -23.87 -25.00 6.49
CA PRO A 135 -24.98 -24.16 6.93
C PRO A 135 -25.88 -23.68 5.78
N ASP A 136 -25.30 -23.52 4.60
CA ASP A 136 -25.97 -23.09 3.37
C ASP A 136 -25.29 -23.72 2.14
N ASN A 137 -25.82 -23.46 0.95
CA ASN A 137 -25.19 -23.91 -0.29
C ASN A 137 -23.95 -23.10 -0.66
N GLN A 138 -23.50 -22.15 0.18
CA GLN A 138 -22.42 -21.20 -0.12
C GLN A 138 -21.05 -21.58 0.41
N GLY A 139 -21.01 -22.46 1.41
CA GLY A 139 -19.74 -22.95 1.93
C GLY A 139 -19.86 -24.15 2.85
N ILE A 140 -18.70 -24.59 3.32
CA ILE A 140 -18.54 -25.69 4.26
C ILE A 140 -17.65 -25.24 5.41
N ILE A 141 -17.95 -25.70 6.62
CA ILE A 141 -17.10 -25.52 7.79
C ILE A 141 -16.69 -26.91 8.26
N ALA A 142 -15.38 -27.17 8.30
CA ALA A 142 -14.83 -28.46 8.71
C ALA A 142 -13.74 -28.29 9.77
N TRP A 143 -13.64 -29.25 10.69
CA TRP A 143 -12.68 -29.19 11.79
C TRP A 143 -12.24 -30.57 12.28
N ASN A 144 -11.07 -30.58 12.92
CA ASN A 144 -10.59 -31.68 13.75
C ASN A 144 -9.86 -31.14 14.98
N SER A 145 -9.23 -32.02 15.75
CA SER A 145 -8.49 -31.63 16.96
C SER A 145 -7.32 -30.66 16.75
N LYS A 146 -6.88 -30.40 15.50
CA LYS A 146 -5.72 -29.57 15.17
C LYS A 146 -6.09 -28.24 14.51
N GLN A 147 -7.12 -28.21 13.68
CA GLN A 147 -7.46 -27.04 12.86
C GLN A 147 -8.94 -27.00 12.49
N MET A 148 -9.37 -25.82 12.08
CA MET A 148 -10.63 -25.55 11.40
C MET A 148 -10.33 -24.98 10.03
N ILE A 149 -11.12 -25.40 9.03
CA ILE A 149 -11.09 -24.92 7.66
C ILE A 149 -12.51 -24.53 7.25
N VAL A 150 -12.70 -23.30 6.78
CA VAL A 150 -13.90 -22.87 6.05
C VAL A 150 -13.55 -22.79 4.58
N LEU A 151 -14.43 -23.24 3.70
CA LEU A 151 -14.39 -22.94 2.27
C LEU A 151 -15.72 -22.35 1.84
N ALA A 152 -15.70 -21.25 1.11
CA ALA A 152 -16.90 -20.60 0.59
C ALA A 152 -16.66 -20.06 -0.83
N SER A 153 -17.72 -19.96 -1.61
CA SER A 153 -17.71 -19.34 -2.94
C SER A 153 -18.83 -18.28 -3.02
N PRO A 154 -18.57 -17.07 -3.54
CA PRO A 154 -19.63 -16.10 -3.77
C PRO A 154 -20.66 -16.58 -4.81
N ASP A 155 -20.25 -17.43 -5.76
CA ASP A 155 -21.09 -18.02 -6.81
C ASP A 155 -21.21 -19.54 -6.58
N SER A 156 -21.71 -19.91 -5.41
CA SER A 156 -21.66 -21.29 -4.92
C SER A 156 -22.66 -22.26 -5.54
N ASP A 157 -23.68 -21.77 -6.24
CA ASP A 157 -24.61 -22.60 -7.02
C ASP A 157 -23.87 -23.48 -8.04
N GLU A 158 -22.60 -23.17 -8.31
CA GLU A 158 -21.70 -23.89 -9.20
C GLU A 158 -20.96 -25.09 -8.55
N PHE A 159 -20.99 -25.22 -7.22
CA PHE A 159 -20.25 -26.25 -6.47
C PHE A 159 -21.17 -27.13 -5.62
N GLU A 160 -21.04 -28.46 -5.78
CA GLU A 160 -21.73 -29.45 -4.94
C GLU A 160 -20.96 -29.71 -3.64
N THR A 161 -21.63 -30.19 -2.59
CA THR A 161 -20.98 -30.60 -1.32
C THR A 161 -19.79 -31.53 -1.54
N ALA A 162 -19.89 -32.45 -2.51
CA ALA A 162 -18.82 -33.40 -2.83
C ALA A 162 -17.52 -32.71 -3.29
N TYR A 163 -17.63 -31.56 -3.97
CA TYR A 163 -16.47 -30.77 -4.38
C TYR A 163 -15.74 -30.18 -3.17
N PHE A 164 -16.50 -29.63 -2.24
CA PHE A 164 -15.96 -29.07 -1.00
C PHE A 164 -15.31 -30.15 -0.14
N THR A 165 -15.94 -31.31 0.04
CA THR A 165 -15.36 -32.40 0.82
C THR A 165 -14.12 -33.01 0.17
N GLU A 166 -14.07 -33.16 -1.16
CA GLU A 166 -12.85 -33.59 -1.86
C GLU A 166 -11.69 -32.59 -1.66
N SER A 167 -12.00 -31.29 -1.68
CA SER A 167 -11.01 -30.25 -1.40
C SER A 167 -10.51 -30.34 0.04
N LEU A 168 -11.42 -30.51 1.01
CA LEU A 168 -11.08 -30.67 2.42
C LEU A 168 -10.24 -31.92 2.70
N ASP A 169 -10.52 -33.05 2.04
CA ASP A 169 -9.72 -34.28 2.18
C ASP A 169 -8.24 -34.03 1.85
N LYS A 170 -7.97 -33.28 0.78
CA LYS A 170 -6.61 -32.85 0.38
C LYS A 170 -6.02 -31.89 1.40
N MET A 171 -6.80 -30.92 1.89
CA MET A 171 -6.31 -29.91 2.83
C MET A 171 -6.06 -30.45 4.25
N PHE A 172 -6.82 -31.44 4.72
CA PHE A 172 -6.56 -32.08 6.02
C PHE A 172 -5.44 -33.12 5.98
N SER A 173 -5.09 -33.61 4.78
CA SER A 173 -4.00 -34.55 4.54
C SER A 173 -3.08 -34.07 3.40
N PRO A 174 -2.46 -32.87 3.53
CA PRO A 174 -1.78 -32.25 2.41
C PRO A 174 -0.53 -33.02 2.02
N VAL A 175 -0.37 -33.24 0.71
CA VAL A 175 0.92 -33.62 0.14
C VAL A 175 1.84 -32.42 0.29
N LYS A 176 3.06 -32.66 0.80
CA LYS A 176 3.97 -31.57 1.18
C LYS A 176 4.30 -30.63 0.01
N GLU A 177 4.39 -31.18 -1.19
CA GLU A 177 4.67 -30.46 -2.42
C GLU A 177 3.48 -29.61 -2.90
N GLU A 178 2.25 -30.03 -2.62
CA GLU A 178 0.97 -29.36 -2.99
C GLU A 178 0.50 -28.35 -1.92
N SER A 179 1.33 -28.11 -0.91
CA SER A 179 1.09 -27.10 0.11
C SER A 179 1.72 -25.78 -0.30
N ILE A 180 1.09 -24.65 0.01
CA ILE A 180 1.68 -23.31 -0.17
C ILE A 180 3.04 -23.17 0.52
N THR A 181 3.24 -23.94 1.59
CA THR A 181 4.52 -24.00 2.31
C THR A 181 5.60 -24.74 1.54
N SER A 182 5.35 -25.23 0.32
CA SER A 182 6.39 -25.68 -0.59
C SER A 182 7.09 -24.48 -1.27
N LEU A 183 6.37 -23.37 -1.45
CA LEU A 183 6.85 -22.15 -2.10
C LEU A 183 7.90 -21.45 -1.22
N VAL A 184 9.06 -21.17 -1.82
CA VAL A 184 10.18 -20.50 -1.14
C VAL A 184 9.77 -19.09 -0.71
N ASP A 185 9.07 -18.37 -1.59
CA ASP A 185 8.60 -17.01 -1.36
C ASP A 185 7.62 -16.93 -0.16
N PHE A 186 6.67 -17.86 -0.10
CA PHE A 186 5.71 -17.90 1.00
C PHE A 186 6.37 -18.24 2.35
N LYS A 187 7.43 -19.07 2.37
CA LYS A 187 8.20 -19.29 3.60
C LYS A 187 8.88 -18.04 4.11
N ASP A 188 9.41 -17.22 3.20
CA ASP A 188 10.00 -15.93 3.54
C ASP A 188 8.93 -14.97 4.09
N PHE A 189 7.76 -14.92 3.46
CA PHE A 189 6.59 -14.19 3.96
C PHE A 189 6.22 -14.57 5.40
N LEU A 190 6.14 -15.87 5.70
CA LEU A 190 5.84 -16.37 7.06
C LEU A 190 6.85 -15.87 8.11
N GLY A 191 8.10 -15.65 7.73
CA GLY A 191 9.15 -15.15 8.61
C GLY A 191 9.07 -13.65 8.92
N LYS A 192 8.29 -12.89 8.14
CA LYS A 192 8.21 -11.42 8.21
C LYS A 192 6.88 -10.90 8.74
N MET A 193 5.88 -11.78 8.94
CA MET A 193 4.54 -11.42 9.36
C MET A 193 4.50 -10.49 10.59
N LYS A 194 3.64 -9.48 10.50
CA LYS A 194 3.28 -8.45 11.46
C LYS A 194 1.82 -8.61 11.88
N ASP A 195 1.07 -7.56 12.19
CA ASP A 195 -0.30 -7.69 12.69
C ASP A 195 -1.30 -8.13 11.60
N LEU A 196 -1.15 -7.56 10.40
CA LEU A 196 -1.93 -7.86 9.20
C LEU A 196 -0.98 -7.97 8.01
N ASN A 197 -1.10 -9.03 7.22
CA ASN A 197 -0.19 -9.27 6.10
C ASN A 197 -0.95 -9.81 4.90
N LEU A 198 -0.43 -9.52 3.70
CA LEU A 198 -0.97 -9.99 2.43
C LEU A 198 0.18 -10.57 1.61
N TRP A 199 -0.03 -11.77 1.10
CA TRP A 199 0.81 -12.38 0.08
C TRP A 199 -0.05 -12.57 -1.17
N VAL A 200 0.49 -12.23 -2.34
CA VAL A 200 -0.18 -12.38 -3.63
C VAL A 200 0.77 -13.04 -4.60
N SER A 201 0.24 -14.01 -5.34
CA SER A 201 0.88 -14.63 -6.48
C SER A 201 0.29 -14.06 -7.75
N SER A 202 1.14 -13.78 -8.73
CA SER A 202 0.70 -13.47 -10.09
C SER A 202 0.24 -14.71 -10.86
N ASN A 203 0.44 -15.91 -10.32
CA ASN A 203 -0.08 -17.15 -10.91
C ASN A 203 -1.61 -17.02 -11.04
N GLU A 204 -2.14 -17.37 -12.22
CA GLU A 204 -3.58 -17.26 -12.56
C GLU A 204 -4.17 -15.83 -12.54
N MET A 205 -3.42 -14.80 -12.11
CA MET A 205 -3.93 -13.41 -12.05
C MET A 205 -4.37 -12.89 -13.43
N PHE A 206 -3.67 -13.27 -14.51
CA PHE A 206 -4.05 -12.88 -15.87
C PHE A 206 -5.33 -13.56 -16.34
N ALA A 207 -5.47 -14.87 -16.07
CA ALA A 207 -6.70 -15.59 -16.37
C ALA A 207 -7.91 -14.98 -15.62
N ILE A 208 -7.69 -14.48 -14.41
CA ILE A 208 -8.69 -13.72 -13.64
C ILE A 208 -9.03 -12.41 -14.35
N LEU A 209 -8.02 -11.59 -14.66
CA LEU A 209 -8.22 -10.31 -15.33
C LEU A 209 -8.94 -10.49 -16.67
N GLU A 210 -8.60 -11.52 -17.46
CA GLU A 210 -9.27 -11.86 -18.72
C GLU A 210 -10.76 -12.15 -18.50
N LYS A 211 -11.09 -12.98 -17.48
CA LYS A 211 -12.48 -13.30 -17.12
C LYS A 211 -13.27 -12.07 -16.67
N PHE A 212 -12.64 -11.11 -16.00
CA PHE A 212 -13.33 -9.92 -15.46
C PHE A 212 -13.38 -8.73 -16.43
N MET A 213 -12.44 -8.63 -17.37
CA MET A 213 -12.29 -7.45 -18.23
C MET A 213 -13.01 -7.55 -19.58
N ASP A 214 -13.64 -8.70 -19.91
CA ASP A 214 -14.41 -8.93 -21.16
C ASP A 214 -13.63 -8.56 -22.46
N ASN A 215 -12.31 -8.40 -22.36
CA ASN A 215 -11.40 -8.00 -23.43
C ASN A 215 -10.17 -8.91 -23.37
N ASP A 216 -9.65 -9.28 -24.55
CA ASP A 216 -8.38 -9.98 -24.66
C ASP A 216 -7.28 -9.10 -24.05
N ILE A 217 -6.64 -9.59 -22.97
CA ILE A 217 -5.47 -8.91 -22.43
C ILE A 217 -4.37 -9.02 -23.49
N PRO A 218 -3.70 -7.90 -23.85
CA PRO A 218 -2.65 -7.96 -24.86
C PRO A 218 -1.55 -8.92 -24.43
N ASP A 219 -1.08 -9.75 -25.37
CA ASP A 219 0.00 -10.71 -25.15
C ASP A 219 1.21 -10.01 -24.50
N PHE A 220 1.52 -10.38 -23.26
CA PHE A 220 2.71 -9.90 -22.58
C PHE A 220 3.94 -10.62 -23.15
N PRO A 221 5.06 -9.91 -23.42
CA PRO A 221 6.26 -10.51 -23.99
C PRO A 221 7.00 -11.46 -23.03
N VAL A 222 6.55 -11.55 -21.78
CA VAL A 222 7.11 -12.42 -20.74
C VAL A 222 6.02 -13.16 -19.99
N ALA A 223 6.31 -14.39 -19.60
CA ALA A 223 5.45 -15.12 -18.69
C ALA A 223 5.49 -14.45 -17.30
N LEU A 224 4.35 -13.94 -16.86
CA LEU A 224 4.21 -13.29 -15.57
C LEU A 224 3.89 -14.30 -14.45
N TYR A 225 4.20 -15.58 -14.63
CA TYR A 225 4.12 -16.59 -13.59
C TYR A 225 5.27 -16.44 -12.58
N HIS A 226 5.03 -16.89 -11.35
CA HIS A 226 5.99 -16.91 -10.24
C HIS A 226 6.53 -15.53 -9.86
N ASN A 227 5.69 -14.49 -9.97
CA ASN A 227 5.95 -13.21 -9.34
C ASN A 227 5.09 -13.10 -8.09
N TYR A 228 5.65 -12.50 -7.06
CA TYR A 228 4.99 -12.42 -5.76
C TYR A 228 5.02 -10.98 -5.24
N ALA A 229 3.95 -10.58 -4.58
CA ALA A 229 3.87 -9.35 -3.82
C ALA A 229 3.56 -9.68 -2.36
N GLN A 230 4.29 -9.06 -1.44
CA GLN A 230 4.12 -9.22 -0.02
C GLN A 230 3.87 -7.85 0.61
N VAL A 231 2.89 -7.74 1.50
CA VAL A 231 2.58 -6.52 2.26
C VAL A 231 2.47 -6.89 3.73
N PHE A 232 3.08 -6.08 4.59
CA PHE A 232 3.07 -6.25 6.03
C PHE A 232 2.66 -4.94 6.70
N VAL A 233 1.70 -5.01 7.62
CA VAL A 233 1.20 -3.87 8.40
C VAL A 233 1.51 -4.08 9.87
N ASP A 234 2.24 -3.14 10.46
CA ASP A 234 2.63 -3.11 11.87
C ASP A 234 2.04 -1.88 12.55
N PHE A 235 1.16 -2.11 13.51
CA PHE A 235 0.54 -1.08 14.34
C PHE A 235 1.30 -0.97 15.66
N ALA A 236 2.09 0.09 15.80
CA ALA A 236 2.83 0.40 17.01
C ALA A 236 2.25 1.64 17.72
N ASP A 237 2.76 1.90 18.93
CA ASP A 237 2.43 3.12 19.65
C ASP A 237 3.05 4.31 18.91
N GLY A 238 2.22 5.30 18.58
CA GLY A 238 2.68 6.50 17.89
C GLY A 238 2.85 6.38 16.37
N GLU A 239 2.67 5.20 15.76
CA GLU A 239 2.91 5.00 14.34
C GLU A 239 2.29 3.73 13.73
N MET A 240 1.97 3.80 12.44
CA MET A 240 1.66 2.64 11.60
C MET A 240 2.72 2.54 10.50
N ASN A 241 3.31 1.35 10.36
CA ASN A 241 4.27 1.03 9.30
C ASN A 241 3.63 0.03 8.34
N ILE A 242 3.62 0.34 7.05
CA ILE A 242 3.30 -0.60 5.98
C ILE A 242 4.55 -0.80 5.14
N SER A 243 4.97 -2.04 4.95
CA SER A 243 6.07 -2.39 4.05
C SER A 243 5.58 -3.33 2.97
N GLY A 244 6.00 -3.10 1.74
CA GLY A 244 5.70 -3.94 0.58
C GLY A 244 6.98 -4.43 -0.08
N GLU A 245 6.98 -5.67 -0.53
CA GLU A 245 8.05 -6.29 -1.31
C GLU A 245 7.49 -6.92 -2.58
N THR A 246 8.24 -6.83 -3.67
CA THR A 246 7.91 -7.48 -4.95
C THR A 246 9.05 -8.37 -5.38
N HIS A 247 8.75 -9.64 -5.59
CA HIS A 247 9.71 -10.66 -5.98
C HIS A 247 9.40 -11.14 -7.39
N PHE A 248 10.21 -10.68 -8.34
CA PHE A 248 10.07 -11.08 -9.73
C PHE A 248 10.70 -12.44 -10.00
N SER A 249 10.07 -13.19 -10.91
CA SER A 249 10.60 -14.45 -11.45
C SER A 249 11.90 -14.20 -12.22
N GLU A 250 12.69 -15.24 -12.44
CA GLU A 250 13.93 -15.11 -13.22
C GLU A 250 13.70 -14.73 -14.69
N GLU A 251 12.54 -15.06 -15.24
CA GLU A 251 12.14 -14.65 -16.59
C GLU A 251 11.83 -13.16 -16.65
N VAL A 252 11.05 -12.68 -15.67
CA VAL A 252 10.70 -11.27 -15.54
C VAL A 252 11.96 -10.43 -15.27
N LYS A 253 12.84 -10.87 -14.36
CA LYS A 253 14.14 -10.22 -14.10
C LYS A 253 15.02 -10.08 -15.34
N LYS A 254 15.02 -11.04 -16.27
CA LYS A 254 15.83 -10.99 -17.49
C LYS A 254 15.35 -9.93 -18.49
N ASN A 255 14.06 -9.64 -18.48
CA ASN A 255 13.44 -8.68 -19.40
C ASN A 255 12.96 -7.42 -18.67
N ILE A 256 13.45 -7.22 -17.44
CA ILE A 256 12.95 -6.20 -16.51
C ILE A 256 13.13 -4.78 -17.02
N GLU A 257 14.14 -4.59 -17.86
CA GLU A 257 14.41 -3.34 -18.55
C GLU A 257 13.31 -2.99 -19.56
N GLU A 258 12.48 -3.94 -20.01
CA GLU A 258 11.43 -3.69 -21.01
C GLU A 258 10.11 -3.16 -20.40
N PHE A 259 9.86 -3.40 -19.11
CA PHE A 259 8.56 -3.07 -18.49
C PHE A 259 8.65 -2.27 -17.17
N LEU A 260 9.80 -2.23 -16.47
CA LEU A 260 9.93 -1.34 -15.33
C LEU A 260 10.10 0.11 -15.79
N VAL A 261 9.03 0.87 -15.63
CA VAL A 261 8.98 2.30 -15.96
C VAL A 261 9.59 3.18 -14.88
N MET A 262 9.66 2.73 -13.62
CA MET A 262 10.25 3.56 -12.57
C MET A 262 11.78 3.45 -12.59
N LYS A 263 12.48 4.60 -12.52
CA LYS A 263 13.95 4.61 -12.40
C LYS A 263 14.39 4.07 -11.03
N PRO A 264 15.67 3.72 -10.80
CA PRO A 264 16.09 3.17 -9.51
C PRO A 264 16.04 4.15 -8.33
N ALA A 265 16.15 5.46 -8.61
CA ALA A 265 16.30 6.51 -7.61
C ALA A 265 15.64 7.81 -8.07
N LEU A 266 15.25 8.67 -7.12
CA LEU A 266 14.86 10.05 -7.36
C LEU A 266 16.03 10.91 -7.85
N ASN A 267 15.72 12.00 -8.55
CA ASN A 267 16.71 12.99 -8.99
C ASN A 267 17.21 13.84 -7.80
N GLU A 268 18.39 13.52 -7.28
CA GLU A 268 18.95 14.14 -6.08
C GLU A 268 19.19 15.64 -6.23
N ASP A 269 19.58 16.11 -7.42
CA ASP A 269 19.86 17.52 -7.66
C ASP A 269 18.56 18.35 -7.63
N MET A 270 17.45 17.81 -8.14
CA MET A 270 16.13 18.42 -7.99
C MET A 270 15.72 18.53 -6.51
N LEU A 271 16.00 17.51 -5.71
CA LEU A 271 15.67 17.50 -4.28
C LEU A 271 16.53 18.48 -3.47
N LYS A 272 17.78 18.72 -3.87
CA LYS A 272 18.68 19.71 -3.23
C LYS A 272 18.25 21.15 -3.52
N LEU A 273 17.67 21.41 -4.69
CA LEU A 273 17.19 22.73 -5.07
C LEU A 273 15.78 23.04 -4.55
N ALA A 274 14.98 21.99 -4.31
CA ALA A 274 13.63 22.13 -3.77
C ALA A 274 13.65 22.57 -2.29
N PRO A 275 12.92 23.63 -1.92
CA PRO A 275 12.83 24.09 -0.53
C PRO A 275 12.00 23.11 0.33
N GLY A 276 12.47 22.86 1.54
CA GLY A 276 11.80 22.00 2.54
C GLY A 276 11.59 22.64 3.91
N GLY A 277 11.71 23.97 4.00
CA GLY A 277 11.42 24.70 5.24
C GLY A 277 9.92 24.85 5.45
N ASN A 278 9.40 24.50 6.63
CA ASN A 278 7.96 24.47 6.95
C ASN A 278 7.13 23.68 5.92
N LEU A 279 7.58 22.45 5.65
CA LEU A 279 7.01 21.58 4.62
C LEU A 279 5.58 21.14 4.95
N LEU A 280 4.66 21.36 4.01
CA LEU A 280 3.28 20.88 4.08
C LEU A 280 3.07 19.66 3.19
N VAL A 281 3.56 19.72 1.95
CA VAL A 281 3.45 18.62 0.99
C VAL A 281 4.73 18.55 0.16
N ALA A 282 5.27 17.34 -0.02
CA ALA A 282 6.27 17.07 -1.04
C ALA A 282 5.90 15.81 -1.82
N VAL A 283 6.08 15.85 -3.14
CA VAL A 283 5.99 14.68 -4.01
C VAL A 283 7.15 14.74 -4.99
N ALA A 284 7.93 13.69 -5.10
CA ALA A 284 8.95 13.57 -6.14
C ALA A 284 8.85 12.20 -6.79
N GLY A 285 9.04 12.14 -8.10
CA GLY A 285 8.99 10.90 -8.85
C GLY A 285 10.02 10.89 -9.97
N SER A 286 10.42 9.69 -10.35
CA SER A 286 11.39 9.45 -11.40
C SER A 286 11.00 8.22 -12.22
N MET A 287 10.69 8.45 -13.49
CA MET A 287 10.24 7.41 -14.42
C MET A 287 10.90 7.54 -15.79
N ASP A 288 11.01 6.43 -16.49
CA ASP A 288 11.44 6.32 -17.88
C ASP A 288 10.20 6.47 -18.78
N LEU A 289 10.03 7.67 -19.31
CA LEU A 289 8.85 7.99 -20.12
C LEU A 289 8.83 7.30 -21.48
N ALA A 290 9.99 6.97 -22.04
CA ALA A 290 10.04 6.20 -23.28
C ALA A 290 9.47 4.79 -23.05
N LYS A 291 9.80 4.16 -21.92
CA LYS A 291 9.19 2.89 -21.52
C LYS A 291 7.71 3.03 -21.17
N THR A 292 7.32 4.09 -20.45
CA THR A 292 5.92 4.36 -20.15
C THR A 292 5.09 4.50 -21.43
N GLN A 293 5.60 5.23 -22.44
CA GLN A 293 4.95 5.36 -23.73
C GLN A 293 4.83 4.01 -24.43
N GLN A 294 5.88 3.19 -24.47
CA GLN A 294 5.82 1.85 -25.05
C GLN A 294 4.79 0.95 -24.36
N MET A 295 4.66 1.05 -23.04
CA MET A 295 3.66 0.32 -22.27
C MET A 295 2.24 0.82 -22.58
N ILE A 296 2.04 2.14 -22.68
CA ILE A 296 0.75 2.73 -23.08
C ILE A 296 0.39 2.26 -24.50
N GLU A 297 1.28 2.39 -25.48
CA GLU A 297 1.02 1.96 -26.87
C GLU A 297 0.66 0.46 -26.97
N LYS A 298 1.21 -0.37 -26.09
CA LYS A 298 0.95 -1.83 -26.06
C LYS A 298 -0.31 -2.23 -25.29
N PHE A 299 -0.62 -1.54 -24.20
CA PHE A 299 -1.59 -2.01 -23.20
C PHE A 299 -2.72 -1.02 -22.88
N ALA A 300 -2.66 0.21 -23.39
CA ALA A 300 -3.71 1.20 -23.13
C ALA A 300 -5.01 0.84 -23.86
N PRO A 301 -6.17 0.92 -23.18
CA PRO A 301 -7.44 0.85 -23.88
C PRO A 301 -7.63 2.04 -24.83
N PRO A 302 -8.42 1.89 -25.92
CA PRO A 302 -8.63 2.94 -26.93
C PRO A 302 -9.15 4.27 -26.39
N GLU A 303 -9.76 4.30 -25.19
CA GLU A 303 -10.26 5.56 -24.60
C GLU A 303 -9.14 6.53 -24.18
N LEU A 304 -7.90 6.06 -24.00
CA LEU A 304 -6.76 6.92 -23.67
C LEU A 304 -6.35 7.85 -24.81
N ASP A 305 -6.73 7.55 -26.06
CA ASP A 305 -6.55 8.45 -27.22
C ASP A 305 -7.28 9.79 -27.03
N THR A 306 -8.32 9.83 -26.20
CA THR A 306 -9.06 11.07 -25.91
C THR A 306 -8.31 12.02 -24.97
N MET A 307 -7.35 11.54 -24.19
CA MET A 307 -6.50 12.38 -23.33
C MET A 307 -5.39 13.08 -24.11
N GLY A 308 -4.80 12.43 -25.12
CA GLY A 308 -3.79 13.02 -26.00
C GLY A 308 -4.29 14.33 -26.63
N ASN A 309 -5.47 14.27 -27.24
CA ASN A 309 -6.14 15.43 -27.84
C ASN A 309 -6.35 16.60 -26.85
N LYS A 310 -6.64 16.32 -25.58
CA LYS A 310 -6.85 17.37 -24.57
C LYS A 310 -5.54 18.01 -24.13
N VAL A 311 -4.47 17.21 -24.00
CA VAL A 311 -3.14 17.70 -23.65
C VAL A 311 -2.57 18.55 -24.79
N GLU A 312 -2.78 18.13 -26.03
CA GLU A 312 -2.41 18.88 -27.23
C GLU A 312 -3.12 20.23 -27.30
N MET A 313 -4.44 20.26 -27.05
CA MET A 313 -5.20 21.51 -26.98
C MET A 313 -4.71 22.45 -25.88
N ALA A 314 -4.22 21.92 -24.76
CA ALA A 314 -3.77 22.73 -23.62
C ALA A 314 -2.32 23.23 -23.75
N THR A 315 -1.44 22.42 -24.35
CA THR A 315 0.01 22.69 -24.41
C THR A 315 0.47 23.20 -25.79
N GLY A 316 -0.33 22.99 -26.83
CA GLY A 316 0.07 23.22 -28.22
C GLY A 316 1.22 22.33 -28.67
N MET A 317 1.50 21.23 -27.96
CA MET A 317 2.49 20.20 -28.29
C MET A 317 1.79 18.88 -28.52
N GLU A 318 2.18 18.16 -29.58
CA GLU A 318 1.85 16.74 -29.73
C GLU A 318 2.34 15.96 -28.51
N MET A 319 1.60 14.95 -28.07
CA MET A 319 1.97 14.18 -26.88
C MET A 319 3.38 13.56 -26.98
N ALA A 320 3.76 13.08 -28.17
CA ALA A 320 5.09 12.52 -28.41
C ALA A 320 6.20 13.56 -28.20
N ASP A 321 6.05 14.76 -28.77
CA ASP A 321 7.00 15.86 -28.60
C ASP A 321 7.10 16.30 -27.13
N LEU A 322 5.97 16.28 -26.41
CA LEU A 322 5.94 16.60 -24.98
C LEU A 322 6.73 15.56 -24.18
N LEU A 323 6.48 14.27 -24.41
CA LEU A 323 7.18 13.16 -23.74
C LEU A 323 8.69 13.17 -24.03
N GLU A 324 9.09 13.49 -25.27
CA GLU A 324 10.50 13.65 -25.62
C GLU A 324 11.14 14.85 -24.90
N ALA A 325 10.39 15.94 -24.70
CA ALA A 325 10.87 17.15 -24.07
C ALA A 325 11.08 17.05 -22.55
N ILE A 326 10.52 16.03 -21.88
CA ILE A 326 10.66 15.81 -20.44
C ILE A 326 11.44 14.52 -20.11
N SER A 327 12.21 14.56 -19.03
CA SER A 327 13.08 13.45 -18.60
C SER A 327 12.37 12.38 -17.77
N GLY A 328 11.13 12.65 -17.34
CA GLY A 328 10.37 11.82 -16.40
C GLY A 328 10.71 12.03 -14.93
N ASP A 329 11.61 12.94 -14.60
CA ASP A 329 11.85 13.38 -13.23
C ASP A 329 10.98 14.59 -12.89
N PHE A 330 10.33 14.56 -11.72
CA PHE A 330 9.58 15.69 -11.21
C PHE A 330 9.72 15.83 -9.70
N THR A 331 9.55 17.05 -9.20
CA THR A 331 9.51 17.36 -7.76
C THR A 331 8.55 18.52 -7.53
N ILE A 332 7.63 18.32 -6.60
CA ILE A 332 6.67 19.32 -6.13
C ILE A 332 6.92 19.49 -4.64
N ALA A 333 7.11 20.73 -4.19
CA ALA A 333 7.16 21.07 -2.77
C ALA A 333 6.21 22.24 -2.50
N ILE A 334 5.44 22.13 -1.42
CA ILE A 334 4.55 23.17 -0.92
C ILE A 334 4.90 23.41 0.54
N ASN A 335 5.32 24.64 0.83
CA ASN A 335 5.77 25.07 2.15
C ASN A 335 4.83 26.18 2.66
N GLY A 336 4.60 26.19 3.97
CA GLY A 336 3.86 27.27 4.62
C GLY A 336 4.74 28.51 4.82
N VAL A 337 4.21 29.69 4.51
CA VAL A 337 4.92 30.96 4.75
C VAL A 337 4.40 31.60 6.03
N GLU A 338 5.30 31.97 6.93
CA GLU A 338 4.95 32.71 8.14
C GLU A 338 4.59 34.18 7.84
N GLY A 339 3.59 34.72 8.55
CA GLY A 339 3.21 36.15 8.52
C GLY A 339 2.03 36.49 7.61
N GLU A 340 1.80 37.79 7.40
CA GLU A 340 0.70 38.34 6.58
C GLU A 340 1.04 38.40 5.09
N ALA A 341 1.72 37.37 4.56
CA ALA A 341 1.98 37.29 3.13
C ALA A 341 0.66 37.18 2.35
N MET A 342 0.55 37.92 1.24
CA MET A 342 -0.65 37.87 0.38
C MET A 342 -0.86 36.45 -0.19
N ILE A 343 0.23 35.74 -0.49
CA ILE A 343 0.23 34.32 -0.84
C ILE A 343 0.87 33.58 0.35
N PRO A 344 0.10 32.79 1.11
CA PRO A 344 0.58 32.14 2.32
C PRO A 344 1.40 30.87 2.05
N LEU A 345 1.75 30.61 0.79
CA LEU A 345 2.38 29.39 0.33
C LEU A 345 3.60 29.71 -0.51
N GLU A 346 4.65 28.93 -0.27
CA GLU A 346 5.79 28.81 -1.16
C GLU A 346 5.64 27.49 -1.93
N ILE A 347 5.75 27.57 -3.25
CA ILE A 347 5.56 26.46 -4.17
C ILE A 347 6.84 26.30 -4.98
N TYR A 348 7.29 25.07 -5.11
CA TYR A 348 8.33 24.66 -6.04
C TYR A 348 7.77 23.57 -6.94
N LEU A 349 7.87 23.77 -8.24
CA LEU A 349 7.62 22.78 -9.27
C LEU A 349 8.91 22.63 -10.08
N GLY A 350 9.54 21.46 -10.01
CA GLY A 350 10.66 21.08 -10.86
C GLY A 350 10.24 19.94 -11.78
N ILE A 351 10.55 20.07 -13.06
CA ILE A 351 10.35 19.05 -14.08
C ILE A 351 11.67 18.93 -14.85
N GLY A 352 12.28 17.74 -14.86
CA GLY A 352 13.48 17.53 -15.68
C GLY A 352 13.12 17.55 -17.17
N VAL A 353 13.92 18.22 -17.99
CA VAL A 353 13.67 18.49 -19.41
C VAL A 353 14.86 18.06 -20.28
N ASN A 354 14.58 17.63 -21.52
CA ASN A 354 15.61 17.21 -22.49
C ASN A 354 15.86 18.30 -23.55
N GLY A 355 15.92 19.57 -23.13
CA GLY A 355 16.11 20.70 -24.03
C GLY A 355 15.27 21.92 -23.66
N LYS A 356 15.22 22.90 -24.57
CA LYS A 356 14.61 24.21 -24.31
C LYS A 356 13.19 24.39 -24.85
N ALA A 357 12.71 23.46 -25.68
CA ALA A 357 11.43 23.60 -26.39
C ALA A 357 10.24 23.83 -25.44
N LEU A 358 10.19 23.11 -24.30
CA LEU A 358 9.13 23.27 -23.32
C LEU A 358 9.14 24.66 -22.65
N GLN A 359 10.34 25.16 -22.33
CA GLN A 359 10.49 26.49 -21.75
C GLN A 359 10.09 27.58 -22.76
N GLU A 360 10.53 27.48 -24.02
CA GLU A 360 10.18 28.45 -25.06
C GLU A 360 8.66 28.57 -25.24
N LYS A 361 7.94 27.44 -25.33
CA LYS A 361 6.46 27.44 -25.41
C LYS A 361 5.77 28.00 -24.17
N LEU A 362 6.28 27.67 -22.98
CA LEU A 362 5.76 28.22 -21.73
C LEU A 362 5.95 29.75 -21.71
N MET A 363 7.09 30.24 -22.15
CA MET A 363 7.38 31.68 -22.20
C MET A 363 6.54 32.42 -23.23
N GLU A 364 6.33 31.87 -24.42
CA GLU A 364 5.41 32.42 -25.42
C GLU A 364 4.00 32.62 -24.84
N THR A 365 3.54 31.64 -24.05
CA THR A 365 2.21 31.70 -23.40
C THR A 365 2.16 32.77 -22.30
N VAL A 366 3.17 32.84 -21.44
CA VAL A 366 3.20 33.72 -20.26
C VAL A 366 3.45 35.19 -20.63
N GLN A 367 4.26 35.47 -21.65
CA GLN A 367 4.51 36.85 -22.12
C GLN A 367 3.22 37.56 -22.57
N GLY A 368 2.19 36.80 -22.97
CA GLY A 368 0.87 37.33 -23.29
C GLY A 368 -0.01 37.68 -22.08
N LEU A 369 0.34 37.22 -20.87
CA LEU A 369 -0.52 37.25 -19.68
C LEU A 369 0.00 38.15 -18.55
N ALA A 370 1.32 38.29 -18.39
CA ALA A 370 1.93 39.07 -17.32
C ALA A 370 3.25 39.73 -17.77
N PRO A 371 3.70 40.80 -17.10
CA PRO A 371 5.04 41.34 -17.31
C PRO A 371 6.09 40.29 -16.93
N VAL A 372 6.99 40.01 -17.87
CA VAL A 372 8.11 39.10 -17.72
C VAL A 372 9.40 39.90 -17.79
N GLU A 373 10.26 39.75 -16.80
CA GLU A 373 11.63 40.27 -16.81
C GLU A 373 12.61 39.10 -16.97
N GLU A 374 13.65 39.29 -17.79
CA GLU A 374 14.72 38.31 -17.96
C GLU A 374 15.89 38.71 -17.04
N GLU A 375 16.32 37.79 -16.17
CA GLU A 375 17.49 37.96 -15.30
C GLU A 375 18.34 36.69 -15.30
N GLY A 376 19.41 36.69 -16.11
CA GLY A 376 20.30 35.54 -16.25
C GLY A 376 19.58 34.35 -16.88
N ASP A 377 19.58 33.21 -16.19
CA ASP A 377 18.91 31.97 -16.63
C ASP A 377 17.42 31.90 -16.22
N PHE A 378 16.88 33.00 -15.64
CA PHE A 378 15.51 33.06 -15.13
C PHE A 378 14.67 34.11 -15.84
N PHE A 379 13.40 33.76 -15.98
CA PHE A 379 12.30 34.66 -16.17
C PHE A 379 11.66 34.97 -14.82
N ILE A 380 11.45 36.23 -14.54
CA ILE A 380 10.78 36.73 -13.35
C ILE A 380 9.40 37.20 -13.78
N ILE A 381 8.40 36.44 -13.35
CA ILE A 381 6.99 36.75 -13.61
C ILE A 381 6.49 37.52 -12.40
N ASN A 382 6.17 38.79 -12.60
CA ASN A 382 5.62 39.63 -11.56
C ASN A 382 4.09 39.55 -11.57
N PHE A 383 3.52 38.83 -10.60
CA PHE A 383 2.07 38.70 -10.45
C PHE A 383 1.62 39.31 -9.12
N GLN A 384 0.88 40.42 -9.20
CA GLN A 384 0.34 41.15 -8.03
C GLN A 384 1.40 41.51 -6.96
N GLY A 385 2.64 41.78 -7.38
CA GLY A 385 3.75 42.16 -6.49
C GLY A 385 4.53 40.98 -5.89
N ASN A 386 4.26 39.74 -6.33
CA ASN A 386 5.06 38.57 -6.00
C ASN A 386 5.93 38.17 -7.20
N GLU A 387 7.19 37.86 -6.93
CA GLU A 387 8.14 37.36 -7.92
C GLU A 387 8.03 35.84 -7.99
N ILE A 388 7.65 35.35 -9.18
CA ILE A 388 7.71 33.93 -9.51
C ILE A 388 8.90 33.74 -10.45
N TYR A 389 9.84 32.90 -10.04
CA TYR A 389 11.00 32.50 -10.82
C TYR A 389 10.62 31.32 -11.71
N SER A 390 10.84 31.45 -13.01
CA SER A 390 10.67 30.39 -13.99
C SER A 390 11.94 30.27 -14.84
N GLY A 391 12.52 29.09 -14.97
CA GLY A 391 13.79 28.93 -15.70
C GLY A 391 14.20 27.48 -15.89
N ILE A 392 15.14 27.22 -16.80
CA ILE A 392 15.82 25.92 -16.87
C ILE A 392 17.14 26.04 -16.13
N VAL A 393 17.32 25.24 -15.08
CA VAL A 393 18.55 25.14 -14.29
C VAL A 393 18.94 23.67 -14.22
N ASN A 394 20.17 23.33 -14.64
CA ASN A 394 20.67 21.96 -14.63
C ASN A 394 19.70 20.96 -15.30
N ASP A 395 19.18 21.33 -16.47
CA ASP A 395 18.18 20.54 -17.22
C ASP A 395 16.87 20.31 -16.44
N VAL A 396 16.54 21.17 -15.47
CA VAL A 396 15.28 21.19 -14.75
C VAL A 396 14.54 22.48 -15.06
N LEU A 397 13.37 22.36 -15.68
CA LEU A 397 12.40 23.45 -15.73
C LEU A 397 11.83 23.65 -14.32
N VAL A 398 12.09 24.81 -13.74
CA VAL A 398 11.61 25.18 -12.42
C VAL A 398 10.62 26.33 -12.53
N VAL A 399 9.54 26.22 -11.77
CA VAL A 399 8.60 27.31 -11.48
C VAL A 399 8.46 27.40 -9.97
N THR A 400 8.84 28.53 -9.38
CA THR A 400 8.82 28.69 -7.92
C THR A 400 8.70 30.15 -7.49
N ASN A 401 8.02 30.40 -6.37
CA ASN A 401 8.06 31.68 -5.66
C ASN A 401 8.96 31.62 -4.41
N ALA A 402 9.84 30.61 -4.34
CA ALA A 402 10.66 30.37 -3.15
C ALA A 402 11.72 31.44 -2.92
N LYS A 403 11.79 31.92 -1.68
CA LYS A 403 12.80 32.90 -1.28
C LYS A 403 14.17 32.22 -1.22
N GLY A 404 15.22 32.91 -1.67
CA GLY A 404 16.57 32.36 -1.68
C GLY A 404 16.84 31.37 -2.81
N TYR A 405 15.85 31.05 -3.67
CA TYR A 405 16.03 30.11 -4.76
C TYR A 405 17.14 30.51 -5.75
N LYS A 406 17.26 31.81 -6.08
CA LYS A 406 18.36 32.34 -6.91
C LYS A 406 19.75 32.06 -6.32
N ASP A 407 19.87 32.11 -5.00
CA ASP A 407 21.14 31.81 -4.32
C ASP A 407 21.38 30.30 -4.25
N ALA A 408 20.31 29.52 -4.05
CA ALA A 408 20.34 28.06 -4.09
C ALA A 408 20.89 27.52 -5.41
N VAL A 409 20.51 28.15 -6.53
CA VAL A 409 21.01 27.78 -7.86
C VAL A 409 22.51 28.03 -7.98
N LYS A 410 23.03 29.12 -7.39
CA LYS A 410 24.46 29.43 -7.41
C LYS A 410 25.28 28.52 -6.49
N SER A 411 24.72 28.14 -5.34
CA SER A 411 25.38 27.25 -4.37
C SER A 411 25.22 25.77 -4.72
N GLY A 412 24.26 25.42 -5.57
CA GLY A 412 23.86 24.04 -5.90
C GLY A 412 22.97 23.38 -4.83
N THR A 413 22.49 24.13 -3.83
CA THR A 413 21.60 23.63 -2.79
C THR A 413 20.80 24.77 -2.16
N HIS A 414 19.53 24.51 -1.89
CA HIS A 414 18.72 25.40 -1.05
C HIS A 414 19.26 25.44 0.38
N GLU A 415 18.96 26.52 1.13
CA GLU A 415 19.39 26.67 2.53
C GLU A 415 18.80 25.55 3.40
N THR A 416 17.51 25.27 3.19
CA THR A 416 16.79 24.14 3.79
C THR A 416 16.24 23.28 2.65
N PRO A 417 17.01 22.32 2.12
CA PRO A 417 16.59 21.47 1.00
C PRO A 417 15.63 20.36 1.46
N LEU A 418 14.80 19.83 0.55
CA LEU A 418 13.91 18.68 0.84
C LEU A 418 14.66 17.50 1.45
N THR A 419 15.89 17.23 0.99
CA THR A 419 16.75 16.14 1.51
C THR A 419 17.10 16.26 2.99
N SER A 420 16.94 17.46 3.58
CA SER A 420 17.18 17.73 5.01
C SER A 420 15.90 17.81 5.84
N SER A 421 14.74 17.81 5.19
CA SER A 421 13.42 17.82 5.85
C SER A 421 12.96 16.40 6.20
N THR A 422 11.80 16.27 6.83
CA THR A 422 11.15 14.96 7.06
C THR A 422 10.91 14.18 5.76
N PHE A 423 10.77 14.85 4.61
CA PHE A 423 10.72 14.19 3.31
C PHE A 423 11.98 13.37 2.99
N GLY A 424 13.14 13.77 3.53
CA GLY A 424 14.42 13.08 3.33
C GLY A 424 14.37 11.58 3.69
N ASP A 425 13.56 11.21 4.68
CA ASP A 425 13.34 9.82 5.11
C ASP A 425 12.57 8.97 4.08
N PHE A 426 11.96 9.61 3.07
CA PHE A 426 11.11 9.01 2.05
C PHE A 426 11.70 9.11 0.64
N THR A 427 13.00 9.30 0.54
CA THR A 427 13.72 9.45 -0.74
C THR A 427 14.25 8.13 -1.32
N THR A 428 14.07 7.01 -0.60
CA THR A 428 14.53 5.69 -1.07
C THR A 428 13.63 5.15 -2.16
N GLY A 429 14.17 4.92 -3.35
CA GLY A 429 13.41 4.44 -4.50
C GLY A 429 13.09 5.56 -5.48
N SER A 430 11.99 5.41 -6.21
CA SER A 430 11.67 6.17 -7.42
C SER A 430 10.49 7.13 -7.26
N LEU A 431 9.79 7.03 -6.13
CA LEU A 431 8.69 7.89 -5.74
C LEU A 431 8.84 8.17 -4.25
N GLY A 432 8.80 9.44 -3.88
CA GLY A 432 8.74 9.91 -2.50
C GLY A 432 7.53 10.82 -2.32
N MET A 433 6.83 10.69 -1.20
CA MET A 433 5.75 11.59 -0.82
C MET A 433 5.82 11.88 0.68
N PHE A 434 5.52 13.12 1.03
CA PHE A 434 5.28 13.57 2.40
C PHE A 434 4.05 14.46 2.42
N VAL A 435 3.17 14.24 3.39
CA VAL A 435 2.01 15.09 3.66
C VAL A 435 1.97 15.37 5.15
N ASN A 436 2.04 16.65 5.51
CA ASN A 436 1.83 17.12 6.86
C ASN A 436 0.34 17.07 7.16
N LEU A 437 -0.03 16.30 8.17
CA LEU A 437 -1.41 16.15 8.63
C LEU A 437 -1.68 17.04 9.86
N ASN A 438 -0.65 17.67 10.42
CA ASN A 438 -0.82 18.62 11.52
C ASN A 438 -1.33 19.97 10.97
N MET A 439 -2.64 20.17 11.06
CA MET A 439 -3.33 21.37 10.57
C MET A 439 -2.90 22.66 11.29
N ASP A 440 -2.34 22.59 12.51
CA ASP A 440 -1.83 23.76 13.24
C ASP A 440 -0.59 24.38 12.57
N GLN A 441 0.11 23.62 11.72
CA GLN A 441 1.28 24.09 10.97
C GLN A 441 0.89 24.77 9.65
N TYR A 442 -0.37 24.69 9.24
CA TYR A 442 -0.82 25.32 8.02
C TYR A 442 -1.07 26.82 8.24
N PRO A 443 -0.79 27.67 7.23
CA PRO A 443 -1.06 29.10 7.31
C PRO A 443 -2.51 29.44 7.68
N ALA A 444 -2.68 30.42 8.58
CA ALA A 444 -3.98 30.84 9.09
C ALA A 444 -4.99 31.24 8.01
N MET A 445 -4.52 31.79 6.88
CA MET A 445 -5.40 32.11 5.74
C MET A 445 -6.04 30.86 5.14
N LEU A 446 -5.30 29.75 5.00
CA LEU A 446 -5.84 28.49 4.48
C LEU A 446 -6.84 27.88 5.45
N MET A 447 -6.55 27.93 6.74
CA MET A 447 -7.50 27.52 7.79
C MET A 447 -8.77 28.40 7.77
N GLY A 448 -8.61 29.70 7.51
CA GLY A 448 -9.70 30.64 7.31
C GLY A 448 -10.58 30.31 6.09
N LEU A 449 -10.00 29.82 4.99
CA LEU A 449 -10.75 29.35 3.82
C LEU A 449 -11.45 28.03 4.08
N LEU A 450 -10.79 27.09 4.76
CA LEU A 450 -11.38 25.79 5.13
C LEU A 450 -12.59 25.99 6.06
N SER A 451 -12.49 26.92 7.02
CA SER A 451 -13.59 27.23 7.94
C SER A 451 -14.82 27.88 7.29
N GLN A 452 -14.69 28.43 6.08
CA GLN A 452 -15.85 28.84 5.28
C GLN A 452 -16.65 27.66 4.71
N LYS A 453 -16.11 26.44 4.80
CA LYS A 453 -16.75 25.18 4.40
C LYS A 453 -16.82 24.21 5.59
N PRO A 454 -17.77 24.41 6.53
CA PRO A 454 -17.80 23.66 7.80
C PRO A 454 -17.84 22.13 7.66
N GLU A 455 -18.55 21.61 6.65
CA GLU A 455 -18.59 20.17 6.38
C GLU A 455 -17.22 19.65 5.92
N ALA A 456 -16.55 20.38 5.02
CA ALA A 456 -15.22 20.00 4.56
C ALA A 456 -14.20 20.10 5.70
N GLN A 457 -14.27 21.16 6.52
CA GLN A 457 -13.44 21.32 7.71
C GLN A 457 -13.58 20.12 8.65
N ARG A 458 -14.81 19.75 9.01
CA ARG A 458 -15.07 18.62 9.92
C ARG A 458 -14.49 17.30 9.39
N TRP A 459 -14.57 17.06 8.09
CA TRP A 459 -13.98 15.86 7.48
C TRP A 459 -12.45 15.90 7.46
N VAL A 460 -11.86 17.07 7.16
CA VAL A 460 -10.41 17.24 7.20
C VAL A 460 -9.90 17.04 8.63
N GLU A 461 -10.44 17.73 9.62
CA GLU A 461 -10.07 17.59 11.04
C GLU A 461 -10.19 16.13 11.50
N ARG A 462 -11.33 15.47 11.21
CA ARG A 462 -11.52 14.04 11.56
C ARG A 462 -10.44 13.13 10.98
N LEU A 463 -10.01 13.39 9.73
CA LEU A 463 -9.02 12.56 9.04
C LEU A 463 -7.58 12.93 9.39
N THR A 464 -7.32 14.11 9.94
CA THR A 464 -5.97 14.66 10.09
C THR A 464 -5.55 14.88 11.55
N ASP A 465 -6.43 15.37 12.43
CA ASP A 465 -6.13 15.62 13.86
C ASP A 465 -5.44 14.45 14.60
N PRO A 466 -5.79 13.17 14.34
CA PRO A 466 -5.14 12.04 15.01
C PRO A 466 -3.72 11.75 14.51
N PHE A 467 -3.24 12.45 13.49
CA PHE A 467 -2.01 12.15 12.77
C PHE A 467 -1.13 13.38 12.60
N ASP A 468 0.19 13.19 12.72
CA ASP A 468 1.16 14.26 12.47
C ASP A 468 1.53 14.35 10.99
N TYR A 469 1.82 13.21 10.35
CA TYR A 469 2.17 13.16 8.94
C TYR A 469 2.02 11.77 8.32
N LEU A 470 1.91 11.75 6.99
CA LEU A 470 2.01 10.58 6.12
C LEU A 470 3.30 10.69 5.29
N GLY A 471 4.08 9.62 5.27
CA GLY A 471 5.24 9.48 4.39
C GLY A 471 5.14 8.22 3.54
N VAL A 472 5.55 8.30 2.28
CA VAL A 472 5.58 7.17 1.36
C VAL A 472 6.89 7.18 0.60
N CYS A 473 7.55 6.03 0.54
CA CYS A 473 8.57 5.78 -0.46
C CYS A 473 8.21 4.52 -1.24
N ALA A 474 8.37 4.56 -2.56
CA ALA A 474 8.01 3.47 -3.43
C ALA A 474 9.08 3.28 -4.51
N GLY A 475 9.25 2.02 -4.90
CA GLY A 475 10.19 1.59 -5.91
C GLY A 475 9.78 0.25 -6.48
N ASN A 476 10.55 -0.24 -7.44
CA ASN A 476 10.19 -1.45 -8.19
C ASN A 476 10.14 -2.74 -7.34
N TYR A 477 10.84 -2.77 -6.21
CA TYR A 477 10.99 -3.98 -5.40
C TYR A 477 10.53 -3.80 -3.95
N GLN A 478 10.56 -2.58 -3.45
CA GLN A 478 10.31 -2.27 -2.06
C GLN A 478 9.50 -0.98 -1.96
N ASN A 479 8.54 -1.00 -1.05
CA ASN A 479 7.65 0.10 -0.79
C ASN A 479 7.50 0.27 0.73
N LYS A 480 7.37 1.50 1.20
CA LYS A 480 7.08 1.80 2.60
C LYS A 480 6.06 2.93 2.67
N VAL A 481 5.05 2.73 3.50
CA VAL A 481 4.14 3.78 3.95
C VAL A 481 4.31 3.91 5.46
N TYR A 482 4.40 5.15 5.93
CA TYR A 482 4.54 5.49 7.33
C TYR A 482 3.49 6.52 7.70
N VAL A 483 2.73 6.24 8.76
CA VAL A 483 1.77 7.20 9.33
C VAL A 483 2.16 7.47 10.76
N LYS A 484 2.48 8.72 11.08
CA LYS A 484 2.77 9.18 12.44
C LYS A 484 1.46 9.59 13.11
N THR A 485 1.17 9.06 14.29
CA THR A 485 0.02 9.53 15.09
C THR A 485 0.44 10.69 15.99
N SER A 486 -0.50 11.60 16.28
CA SER A 486 -0.27 12.74 17.16
C SER A 486 -0.14 12.37 18.64
N ASN A 487 -0.55 11.15 19.02
CA ASN A 487 -0.34 10.60 20.37
C ASN A 487 0.68 9.45 20.36
N PRO A 488 1.93 9.69 20.79
CA PRO A 488 3.00 8.68 20.74
C PRO A 488 2.81 7.53 21.73
N SER A 489 1.90 7.66 22.70
CA SER A 489 1.60 6.63 23.69
C SER A 489 0.41 5.75 23.33
N GLU A 490 -0.27 6.07 22.23
CA GLU A 490 -1.46 5.37 21.78
C GLU A 490 -1.14 4.50 20.58
N ASN A 491 -1.64 3.26 20.58
CA ASN A 491 -1.47 2.36 19.45
C ASN A 491 -2.20 2.92 18.22
N SER A 492 -1.50 2.93 17.08
CA SER A 492 -2.03 3.50 15.84
C SER A 492 -3.31 2.81 15.34
N LEU A 493 -3.49 1.51 15.61
CA LEU A 493 -4.73 0.82 15.25
C LEU A 493 -5.91 1.37 16.05
N TYR A 494 -5.76 1.59 17.36
CA TYR A 494 -6.81 2.21 18.18
C TYR A 494 -7.09 3.65 17.72
N THR A 495 -6.05 4.42 17.37
CA THR A 495 -6.20 5.75 16.78
C THR A 495 -7.04 5.71 15.50
N ILE A 496 -6.75 4.79 14.57
CA ILE A 496 -7.51 4.59 13.33
C ILE A 496 -8.96 4.18 13.63
N MET A 497 -9.18 3.27 14.58
CA MET A 497 -10.52 2.83 14.96
C MET A 497 -11.38 3.98 15.49
N LYS A 498 -10.82 4.92 16.27
CA LYS A 498 -11.55 6.13 16.69
C LYS A 498 -12.00 7.00 15.52
N VAL A 499 -11.19 7.08 14.46
CA VAL A 499 -11.56 7.83 13.23
C VAL A 499 -12.75 7.16 12.55
N VAL A 500 -12.76 5.83 12.46
CA VAL A 500 -13.85 5.06 11.83
C VAL A 500 -15.13 5.08 12.70
N ASP A 501 -15.00 5.04 14.02
CA ASP A 501 -16.10 4.94 14.99
C ASP A 501 -16.89 6.24 15.20
N GLY A 502 -16.40 7.37 14.69
CA GLY A 502 -16.97 8.70 14.96
C GLY A 502 -18.48 8.84 14.64
N PRO A 503 -19.22 9.66 15.44
CA PRO A 503 -20.68 9.71 15.42
C PRO A 503 -21.26 10.17 14.08
N LYS A 504 -22.43 9.61 13.74
CA LYS A 504 -23.26 10.03 12.61
C LYS A 504 -23.69 11.48 12.71
#